data_AF-A5CZA7-F1
#
_entry.id   AF-A5CZA7-F1
#
_cell.length_a   1.000
_cell.length_b   1.000
_cell.length_c   1.000
_cell.angle_alpha   90.00
_cell.angle_beta   90.00
_cell.angle_gamma   90.00
#
_symmetry.space_group_name_H-M   'P 1'
#
loop_
_entity.id
_entity.type
_entity.pdbx_description
1 polymer ?
#
loop_
_entity_poly.entity_id
_entity_poly.type
_entity_poly.pdbx_seq_one_letter_code
_entity_poly.pdbx_strand_id
1 'polypeptide(L)'
;MSPEKRELCLAAALGLAAGPTYLAAGPANFLTWYAVLLGGGLLSTAFWLRDLKPSRSAWLTWLAWPFVMAAGAALSMAVCLLIQYFLAGGVMHDTGFWLA
;
A
#
# COMPACT_ATOMS: atom_id res chain seq x y z
N MET A 1 -16.97 -13.96 7.55
CA MET A 1 -16.50 -12.69 6.95
C MET A 1 -16.96 -12.66 5.50
N SER A 2 -17.65 -11.60 5.07
CA SER A 2 -18.17 -11.55 3.71
C SER A 2 -17.04 -11.37 2.68
N PRO A 3 -17.22 -11.79 1.43
CA PRO A 3 -16.22 -11.62 0.36
C PRO A 3 -15.77 -10.16 0.19
N GLU A 4 -16.70 -9.21 0.31
CA GLU A 4 -16.43 -7.78 0.18
C GLU A 4 -15.47 -7.28 1.26
N LYS A 5 -15.65 -7.75 2.50
CA LYS A 5 -14.75 -7.41 3.60
C LYS A 5 -13.36 -8.01 3.39
N ARG A 6 -13.27 -9.21 2.80
CA ARG A 6 -11.98 -9.84 2.45
C ARG A 6 -11.21 -9.02 1.41
N GLU A 7 -11.89 -8.57 0.37
CA GLU A 7 -11.29 -7.71 -0.66
C GLU A 7 -10.79 -6.37 -0.09
N LEU A 8 -11.57 -5.72 0.78
CA LEU A 8 -11.16 -4.48 1.43
C LEU A 8 -9.97 -4.69 2.39
N CYS A 9 -9.96 -5.79 3.15
CA CYS A 9 -8.82 -6.13 4.00
C CYS A 9 -7.57 -6.43 3.17
N LEU A 10 -7.72 -7.09 2.02
CA LEU A 10 -6.61 -7.36 1.10
C LEU A 10 -6.06 -6.04 0.51
N ALA A 11 -6.93 -5.16 0.03
CA ALA A 11 -6.55 -3.84 -0.47
C ALA A 11 -5.80 -3.02 0.59
N ALA A 12 -6.29 -3.04 1.83
CA ALA A 12 -5.63 -2.36 2.95
C ALA A 12 -4.27 -2.99 3.27
N ALA A 13 -4.16 -4.32 3.33
CA ALA A 13 -2.90 -5.01 3.60
C ALA A 13 -1.86 -4.74 2.50
N LEU A 14 -2.27 -4.78 1.23
CA LEU A 14 -1.41 -4.47 0.09
C LEU A 14 -1.00 -2.99 0.07
N GLY A 15 -1.94 -2.08 0.35
CA GLY A 15 -1.64 -0.65 0.51
C GLY A 15 -0.62 -0.42 1.64
N LEU A 16 -0.82 -1.05 2.81
CA LEU A 16 0.10 -0.91 3.93
C LEU A 16 1.48 -1.54 3.66
N ALA A 17 1.57 -2.55 2.80
CA ALA A 17 2.85 -3.14 2.39
C ALA A 17 3.68 -2.20 1.48
N ALA A 18 3.07 -1.15 0.93
CA ALA A 18 3.73 -0.24 0.00
C ALA A 18 4.91 0.51 0.63
N GLY A 19 4.78 1.02 1.86
CA GLY A 19 5.87 1.72 2.57
C GLY A 19 7.10 0.84 2.77
N PRO A 20 7.00 -0.33 3.44
CA PRO A 20 8.10 -1.27 3.58
C PRO A 20 8.73 -1.68 2.25
N THR A 21 7.90 -1.89 1.21
CA THR A 21 8.37 -2.28 -0.12
C THR A 21 9.12 -1.13 -0.81
N TYR A 22 8.64 0.11 -0.64
CA TYR A 22 9.33 1.31 -1.11
C TYR A 22 10.70 1.45 -0.44
N LEU A 23 10.79 1.22 0.87
CA LEU A 23 12.07 1.27 1.59
C LEU A 23 13.03 0.15 1.16
N ALA A 24 12.53 -1.07 0.92
CA ALA A 24 13.36 -2.23 0.60
C ALA A 24 13.81 -2.27 -0.86
N ALA A 25 12.91 -1.99 -1.80
CA ALA A 25 13.17 -2.10 -3.24
C ALA A 25 13.61 -0.78 -3.90
N GLY A 26 13.43 0.33 -3.19
CA GLY A 26 13.73 1.68 -3.68
C GLY A 26 12.68 2.23 -4.66
N PRO A 27 12.76 3.54 -4.97
CA PRO A 27 11.77 4.24 -5.80
C PRO A 27 11.69 3.71 -7.23
N ALA A 28 12.80 3.21 -7.79
CA ALA A 28 12.87 2.71 -9.16
C ALA A 28 11.96 1.50 -9.41
N ASN A 29 11.81 0.62 -8.41
CA ASN A 29 11.01 -0.60 -8.52
C ASN A 29 9.60 -0.44 -7.93
N PHE A 30 9.36 0.61 -7.16
CA PHE A 30 8.09 0.83 -6.48
C PHE A 30 6.92 1.05 -7.45
N LEU A 31 7.10 1.90 -8.47
CA LEU A 31 6.03 2.16 -9.44
C LEU A 31 5.65 0.89 -10.21
N THR A 32 6.63 0.06 -10.55
CA THR A 32 6.42 -1.23 -11.22
C THR A 32 5.66 -2.19 -10.30
N TRP A 33 6.06 -2.31 -9.04
CA TRP A 33 5.36 -3.14 -8.05
C TRP A 33 3.91 -2.69 -7.84
N TYR A 34 3.71 -1.38 -7.69
CA TYR A 34 2.39 -0.79 -7.47
C TYR A 34 1.49 -0.99 -8.70
N ALA A 35 2.02 -0.82 -9.91
CA ALA A 35 1.30 -1.07 -11.16
C ALA A 35 0.93 -2.55 -11.33
N VAL A 36 1.82 -3.49 -10.99
CA VAL A 36 1.55 -4.93 -11.06
C VAL A 36 0.46 -5.33 -10.07
N LEU A 37 0.47 -4.80 -8.84
CA LEU A 37 -0.57 -5.09 -7.86
C LEU A 37 -1.92 -4.47 -8.21
N LEU A 38 -1.94 -3.23 -8.70
CA LEU A 38 -3.18 -2.60 -9.18
C LEU A 38 -3.76 -3.36 -10.38
N GLY A 39 -2.92 -3.66 -11.37
CA GLY A 39 -3.32 -4.39 -12.58
C GLY A 39 -3.77 -5.81 -12.26
N GLY A 40 -2.97 -6.56 -11.47
CA GLY A 40 -3.30 -7.93 -11.05
C GLY A 40 -4.55 -7.99 -10.19
N GLY A 41 -4.71 -7.06 -9.25
CA GLY A 41 -5.91 -6.94 -8.42
C GLY A 41 -7.15 -6.63 -9.24
N LEU A 42 -7.13 -5.55 -10.04
CA LEU A 42 -8.27 -5.15 -10.86
C LEU A 42 -8.71 -6.25 -11.84
N LEU A 43 -7.75 -6.93 -12.50
CA LEU A 43 -8.04 -8.01 -13.45
C LEU A 43 -8.56 -9.27 -12.75
N SER A 44 -7.96 -9.67 -11.62
CA SER A 44 -8.42 -10.81 -10.83
C SER A 44 -9.86 -10.61 -10.35
N THR A 45 -10.17 -9.43 -9.82
CA THR A 45 -11.50 -9.15 -9.30
C THR A 45 -12.52 -8.91 -10.42
N ALA A 46 -12.11 -8.38 -11.58
CA ALA A 46 -12.97 -8.31 -12.78
C ALA A 46 -13.35 -9.69 -13.31
N PHE A 47 -12.41 -10.65 -13.29
CA PHE A 47 -12.69 -12.03 -13.67
C PHE A 47 -13.69 -12.68 -12.70
N TRP A 48 -13.55 -12.40 -11.40
CA TRP A 48 -14.48 -12.87 -10.37
C TRP A 48 -15.89 -12.26 -10.50
N LEU A 49 -15.99 -10.98 -10.89
CA LEU A 49 -17.25 -10.28 -11.13
C LEU A 49 -17.98 -10.75 -12.40
N ARG A 50 -17.29 -11.39 -13.35
CA ARG A 50 -17.92 -11.92 -14.57
C ARG A 50 -18.79 -13.14 -14.28
N ASP A 51 -18.34 -14.01 -13.38
CA ASP A 51 -19.00 -15.31 -13.13
C ASP A 51 -20.11 -15.23 -12.07
N LEU A 52 -20.16 -14.14 -11.32
CA LEU A 52 -21.22 -13.83 -10.36
C LEU A 52 -22.13 -12.75 -10.95
N LYS A 53 -23.46 -12.86 -10.85
CA LYS A 53 -24.35 -11.69 -10.99
C LYS A 53 -24.00 -10.72 -9.86
N PRO A 54 -23.20 -9.66 -10.06
CA PRO A 54 -22.62 -8.97 -8.93
C PRO A 54 -23.70 -8.16 -8.25
N SER A 55 -23.79 -8.28 -6.94
CA SER A 55 -24.62 -7.35 -6.16
C SER A 55 -24.06 -5.93 -6.33
N ARG A 56 -24.91 -4.91 -6.13
CA ARG A 56 -24.43 -3.51 -6.12
C ARG A 56 -23.27 -3.29 -5.13
N SER A 57 -23.26 -4.04 -4.03
CA SER A 57 -22.20 -4.00 -3.03
C SER A 57 -20.85 -4.47 -3.60
N ALA A 58 -20.82 -5.53 -4.39
CA ALA A 58 -19.58 -6.04 -4.98
C ALA A 58 -18.94 -5.03 -5.94
N TRP A 59 -19.77 -4.33 -6.74
CA TRP A 59 -19.30 -3.24 -7.60
C TRP A 59 -18.75 -2.05 -6.82
N LEU A 60 -19.41 -1.65 -5.74
CA LEU A 60 -18.93 -0.58 -4.86
C LEU A 60 -17.61 -0.97 -4.19
N THR A 61 -17.47 -2.21 -3.73
CA THR A 61 -16.22 -2.71 -3.15
C THR A 61 -15.08 -2.74 -4.18
N TRP A 62 -15.37 -3.16 -5.41
CA TRP A 62 -14.40 -3.13 -6.50
C TRP A 62 -13.93 -1.71 -6.83
N LEU A 63 -14.86 -0.75 -6.90
CA LEU A 63 -14.53 0.67 -7.08
C LEU A 63 -13.75 1.25 -5.91
N ALA A 64 -14.07 0.85 -4.67
CA ALA A 64 -13.38 1.30 -3.47
C ALA A 64 -11.96 0.73 -3.35
N TRP A 65 -11.69 -0.42 -3.95
CA TRP A 65 -10.43 -1.15 -3.88
C TRP A 65 -9.19 -0.30 -4.22
N PRO A 66 -9.10 0.40 -5.38
CA PRO A 66 -7.95 1.25 -5.69
C PRO A 66 -7.79 2.43 -4.71
N PHE A 67 -8.89 3.00 -4.21
CA PHE A 67 -8.82 4.10 -3.24
C PHE A 67 -8.29 3.64 -1.88
N VAL A 68 -8.75 2.48 -1.40
CA VAL A 68 -8.28 1.90 -0.14
C VAL A 68 -6.80 1.53 -0.24
N MET A 69 -6.39 0.94 -1.36
CA MET A 69 -4.99 0.62 -1.61
C MET A 69 -4.11 1.88 -1.68
N ALA A 70 -4.55 2.92 -2.40
CA ALA A 70 -3.84 4.20 -2.48
C ALA A 70 -3.74 4.91 -1.13
N ALA A 71 -4.83 4.95 -0.37
CA ALA A 71 -4.84 5.53 0.98
C ALA A 71 -3.90 4.76 1.93
N GLY A 72 -3.93 3.41 1.89
CA GLY A 72 -3.01 2.57 2.65
C GLY A 72 -1.54 2.80 2.25
N ALA A 73 -1.27 2.95 0.95
CA ALA A 73 0.06 3.21 0.44
C ALA A 73 0.59 4.59 0.88
N ALA A 74 -0.23 5.63 0.78
CA ALA A 74 0.12 6.97 1.21
C ALA A 74 0.42 7.02 2.72
N LEU A 75 -0.45 6.42 3.54
CA LEU A 75 -0.27 6.34 4.99
C LEU A 75 1.00 5.57 5.35
N SER A 76 1.21 4.39 4.75
CA SER A 76 2.38 3.56 5.02
C SER A 76 3.67 4.25 4.60
N MET A 77 3.70 4.87 3.41
CA MET A 77 4.85 5.66 2.97
C MET A 77 5.14 6.85 3.89
N ALA A 78 4.12 7.60 4.30
CA ALA A 78 4.30 8.72 5.21
C ALA A 78 4.91 8.27 6.54
N VAL A 79 4.43 7.16 7.12
CA VAL A 79 4.96 6.59 8.36
C VAL A 79 6.40 6.10 8.17
N CYS A 80 6.69 5.37 7.09
CA CYS A 80 8.03 4.88 6.79
C CYS A 80 9.06 6.00 6.59
N LEU A 81 8.69 7.04 5.86
CA LEU A 81 9.54 8.23 5.65
C LEU A 81 9.73 9.01 6.96
N LEU A 82 8.69 9.14 7.77
CA LEU A 82 8.78 9.78 9.08
C LEU A 82 9.75 9.02 10.01
N ILE A 83 9.65 7.69 10.04
CA ILE A 83 10.57 6.82 10.80
C ILE A 83 12.00 7.00 10.27
N GLN A 84 12.21 6.98 8.95
CA GLN A 84 13.54 7.22 8.37
C GLN A 84 14.09 8.59 8.74
N TYR A 85 13.26 9.64 8.70
CA TYR A 85 13.68 10.99 9.09
C TYR A 85 14.14 11.04 10.55
N PHE A 86 13.41 10.42 11.49
CA PHE A 86 13.82 10.39 12.90
C PHE A 86 15.05 9.51 13.15
N LEU A 87 15.17 8.36 12.46
CA LEU A 87 16.34 7.50 12.57
C LEU A 87 17.60 8.17 11.99
N ALA A 88 17.48 8.84 10.83
CA ALA A 88 18.57 9.58 10.22
C ALA A 88 18.92 10.87 10.99
N GLY A 89 17.92 11.55 11.56
CA GLY A 89 18.10 12.73 12.41
C GLY A 89 18.74 12.41 13.76
N GLY A 90 18.46 11.22 14.33
CA GLY A 90 19.13 10.74 15.54
C GLY A 90 20.62 10.48 15.35
N VAL A 91 21.03 9.97 14.18
CA VAL A 91 22.45 9.73 13.85
C VAL A 91 23.26 11.03 13.81
N MET A 92 22.67 12.16 13.38
CA MET A 92 23.37 13.45 13.41
C MET A 92 23.47 14.08 14.81
N HIS A 93 22.60 13.68 15.75
CA HIS A 93 22.66 14.20 17.12
C HIS A 93 23.71 13.48 18.00
N ASP A 94 24.07 12.23 17.66
CA ASP A 94 25.12 11.47 18.35
C ASP A 94 26.55 11.73 17.82
N THR A 95 26.69 12.22 16.58
CA THR A 95 28.02 12.59 16.03
C THR A 95 28.46 14.01 16.43
N GLY A 96 27.62 14.78 17.12
CA GLY A 96 27.89 16.16 17.52
C GLY A 96 28.64 16.33 18.85
N PHE A 97 28.97 15.25 19.57
CA PHE A 97 29.63 15.33 20.89
C PHE A 97 31.15 15.05 20.88
N TRP A 98 31.77 14.84 19.72
CA TRP A 98 33.21 14.53 19.62
C TRP A 98 34.07 15.64 18.99
N LEU A 99 33.52 16.85 18.78
CA LEU A 99 34.25 17.99 18.20
C LEU A 99 34.07 19.30 18.99
N ALA A 100 34.07 19.23 20.33
CA ALA A 100 34.22 20.40 21.20
C ALA A 100 35.32 20.18 22.23
#